data_AF-A0AAD9UAN6-F1
#
_entry.id   AF-A0AAD9UAN6-F1
#
_cell.length_a   1.000
_cell.length_b   1.000
_cell.length_c   1.000
_cell.angle_alpha   90.00
_cell.angle_beta   90.00
_cell.angle_gamma   90.00
#
_symmetry.space_group_name_H-M   'P 1'
#
loop_
_entity.id
_entity.type
_entity.pdbx_description
1 polymer ?
#
loop_
_entity_poly.entity_id
_entity_poly.type
_entity_poly.pdbx_seq_one_letter_code
_entity_poly.pdbx_strand_id
1 'polypeptide(L)'
;MFCTGRVVILKLKMLSQVVASGGSKRKRQTSFVWNYIIRVDVNGVMMAKCNFCENLLNATKGTSSLRKHVLKCLDNHQEATNSTNTSFDPNVSKSKVAKMIIMHELPLRFVEYTGFQR
;
A
#
# COMPACT_ATOMS: atom_id res chain seq x y z
N MET A 1 46.69 -5.24 4.15
CA MET A 1 46.44 -3.82 4.50
C MET A 1 44.97 -3.49 4.24
N PHE A 2 44.47 -2.45 4.90
CA PHE A 2 43.18 -1.78 4.65
C PHE A 2 43.24 -0.99 3.30
N CYS A 3 42.18 -0.43 2.70
CA CYS A 3 40.76 -0.32 3.09
C CYS A 3 39.82 -0.04 1.87
N THR A 4 38.50 -0.20 2.09
CA THR A 4 37.33 0.50 1.50
C THR A 4 37.25 0.92 0.01
N GLY A 5 36.07 0.67 -0.58
CA GLY A 5 35.63 1.29 -1.84
C GLY A 5 34.14 1.08 -2.17
N ARG A 6 33.23 1.30 -1.22
CA ARG A 6 31.78 0.96 -1.35
C ARG A 6 30.89 2.18 -1.10
N VAL A 7 30.23 2.68 -2.15
CA VAL A 7 29.23 3.76 -2.04
C VAL A 7 27.96 3.24 -1.34
N VAL A 8 27.38 4.03 -0.44
CA VAL A 8 26.22 3.63 0.39
C VAL A 8 25.15 4.73 0.45
N ILE A 9 24.13 4.59 -0.41
CA ILE A 9 22.80 5.22 -0.34
C ILE A 9 21.85 4.17 -0.94
N LEU A 10 20.71 3.76 -0.38
CA LEU A 10 20.03 4.13 0.87
C LEU A 10 20.18 3.04 1.94
N LYS A 11 20.22 3.42 3.23
CA LYS A 11 20.03 2.49 4.36
C LYS A 11 19.05 3.08 5.37
N LEU A 12 17.76 2.81 5.19
CA LEU A 12 16.76 3.13 6.20
C LEU A 12 16.96 2.25 7.45
N LYS A 13 17.53 2.87 8.48
CA LYS A 13 17.18 2.68 9.90
C LYS A 13 15.65 2.72 10.08
N MET A 14 15.02 2.17 11.13
CA MET A 14 15.43 1.41 12.33
C MET A 14 14.15 0.64 12.78
N LEU A 15 14.15 -0.51 13.46
CA LEU A 15 14.51 -0.77 14.86
C LEU A 15 14.60 -2.30 15.05
N SER A 16 15.71 -2.82 15.60
CA SER A 16 15.76 -3.42 16.96
C SER A 16 15.49 -4.92 17.01
N GLN A 17 16.21 -5.61 17.91
CA GLN A 17 16.31 -7.07 17.94
C GLN A 17 15.36 -7.68 18.97
N VAL A 18 14.76 -8.82 18.62
CA VAL A 18 14.21 -9.80 19.58
C VAL A 18 14.78 -11.17 19.24
N VAL A 19 15.33 -11.84 20.25
CA VAL A 19 15.91 -13.19 20.20
C VAL A 19 14.88 -14.22 20.71
N ALA A 20 14.89 -15.51 20.35
CA ALA A 20 15.67 -16.23 19.33
C ALA A 20 14.71 -17.01 18.37
N SER A 21 14.54 -18.34 18.29
CA SER A 21 15.25 -19.53 18.80
C SER A 21 14.78 -20.76 17.99
N GLY A 22 15.63 -21.79 17.86
CA GLY A 22 15.24 -23.15 17.44
C GLY A 22 15.05 -23.39 15.93
N GLY A 23 15.79 -24.36 15.39
CA GLY A 23 15.67 -24.77 14.00
C GLY A 23 14.54 -25.78 13.76
N SER A 24 13.47 -25.36 13.08
CA SER A 24 12.58 -26.27 12.35
C SER A 24 12.27 -25.68 10.98
N LYS A 25 11.94 -26.53 9.99
CA LYS A 25 11.55 -26.07 8.65
C LYS A 25 10.20 -25.34 8.73
N ARG A 26 10.22 -24.04 9.05
CA ARG A 26 9.05 -23.15 9.03
C ARG A 26 8.36 -23.29 7.67
N LYS A 27 7.22 -24.00 7.63
CA LYS A 27 6.43 -24.18 6.40
C LYS A 27 6.23 -22.81 5.75
N ARG A 28 6.56 -22.66 4.46
CA ARG A 28 6.33 -21.43 3.68
C ARG A 28 4.89 -20.98 3.94
N GLN A 29 4.72 -19.78 4.47
CA GLN A 29 3.39 -19.27 4.80
C GLN A 29 2.72 -18.81 3.51
N THR A 30 1.81 -19.63 2.99
CA THR A 30 1.28 -19.55 1.61
C THR A 30 0.39 -18.34 1.33
N SER A 31 0.21 -17.42 2.29
CA SER A 31 -0.76 -16.33 2.20
C SER A 31 -0.15 -14.94 2.37
N PHE A 32 -0.39 -14.08 1.38
CA PHE A 32 -0.10 -12.63 1.30
C PHE A 32 -0.41 -11.84 2.58
N VAL A 33 -1.36 -12.33 3.38
CA VAL A 33 -1.75 -11.83 4.71
C VAL A 33 -0.53 -11.55 5.61
N TRP A 34 0.49 -12.41 5.59
CA TRP A 34 1.66 -12.28 6.47
C TRP A 34 2.63 -11.15 6.09
N ASN A 35 2.40 -10.45 4.97
CA ASN A 35 3.15 -9.24 4.63
C ASN A 35 2.71 -8.02 5.45
N TYR A 36 1.54 -8.08 6.11
CA TYR A 36 0.91 -6.95 6.80
C TYR A 36 0.63 -7.19 8.29
N ILE A 37 0.91 -8.42 8.79
CA ILE A 37 0.64 -8.82 10.17
C ILE A 37 1.83 -9.60 10.73
N ILE A 38 2.35 -9.14 11.87
CA ILE A 38 3.49 -9.74 12.59
C ILE A 38 2.95 -10.76 13.59
N ARG A 39 3.60 -11.91 13.77
CA ARG A 39 3.21 -12.89 14.80
C ARG A 39 3.70 -12.46 16.18
N VAL A 40 2.84 -12.65 17.19
CA VAL A 40 3.15 -12.39 18.60
C VAL A 40 2.53 -13.52 19.41
N ASP A 41 3.35 -14.25 20.17
CA ASP A 41 2.85 -15.29 21.06
C ASP A 41 2.60 -14.68 22.44
N VAL A 42 1.33 -14.61 22.85
CA VAL A 42 0.90 -13.98 24.11
C VAL A 42 0.22 -15.04 24.98
N ASN A 43 0.76 -15.27 26.18
CA ASN A 43 0.23 -16.25 27.15
C ASN A 43 0.01 -17.66 26.54
N GLY A 44 0.91 -18.11 25.66
CA GLY A 44 0.82 -19.39 24.97
C GLY A 44 -0.16 -19.44 23.78
N VAL A 45 -0.82 -18.33 23.46
CA VAL A 45 -1.73 -18.21 22.31
C VAL A 45 -1.04 -17.51 21.14
N MET A 46 -1.06 -18.15 19.96
CA MET A 46 -0.60 -17.53 18.71
C MET A 46 -1.52 -16.36 18.34
N MET A 47 -1.04 -15.13 18.55
CA MET A 47 -1.67 -13.91 18.05
C MET A 47 -0.92 -13.36 16.84
N ALA A 48 -1.52 -12.38 16.18
CA ALA A 48 -0.90 -11.63 15.10
C ALA A 48 -1.30 -10.15 15.20
N LYS A 49 -0.31 -9.25 15.25
CA LYS A 49 -0.45 -7.79 15.35
C LYS A 49 -0.44 -7.15 13.96
N CYS A 50 -1.48 -6.42 13.59
CA CYS A 50 -1.53 -5.68 12.33
C CYS A 50 -0.54 -4.51 12.31
N ASN A 51 0.14 -4.28 11.19
CA ASN A 51 1.13 -3.20 11.08
C ASN A 51 0.53 -1.80 10.91
N PHE A 52 -0.73 -1.68 10.44
CA PHE A 52 -1.35 -0.36 10.20
C PHE A 52 -2.16 0.18 11.37
N CYS A 53 -2.97 -0.69 11.99
CA CYS A 53 -3.91 -0.32 13.05
C CYS A 53 -3.61 -0.99 14.40
N GLU A 54 -2.44 -1.61 14.54
CA GLU A 54 -1.89 -2.26 15.75
C GLU A 54 -2.74 -3.34 16.44
N ASN A 55 -3.94 -3.64 15.92
CA ASN A 55 -4.86 -4.64 16.47
C ASN A 55 -4.24 -6.03 16.56
N LEU A 56 -4.40 -6.67 17.73
CA LEU A 56 -4.05 -8.06 17.98
C LEU A 56 -5.23 -8.98 17.60
N LEU A 57 -4.94 -9.95 16.74
CA LEU A 57 -5.90 -10.91 16.19
C LEU A 57 -5.45 -12.33 16.53
N ASN A 58 -6.37 -13.26 16.78
CA ASN A 58 -5.97 -14.66 16.97
C ASN A 58 -5.57 -15.33 15.64
N ALA A 59 -4.45 -16.05 15.66
CA ALA A 59 -3.98 -16.87 14.53
C ALA A 59 -4.32 -18.37 14.72
N THR A 60 -4.81 -18.75 15.90
CA THR A 60 -5.11 -20.14 16.32
C THR A 60 -6.08 -20.87 15.39
N LYS A 61 -7.07 -20.16 14.81
CA LYS A 61 -8.11 -20.74 13.93
C LYS A 61 -7.92 -20.38 12.45
N GLY A 62 -6.67 -20.38 11.99
CA GLY A 62 -6.30 -20.18 10.58
C GLY A 62 -6.26 -18.70 10.16
N THR A 63 -6.04 -18.45 8.86
CA THR A 63 -5.77 -17.09 8.34
C THR A 63 -6.97 -16.40 7.70
N SER A 64 -8.20 -16.89 7.91
CA SER A 64 -9.42 -16.32 7.32
C SER A 64 -9.86 -15.03 8.01
N SER A 65 -9.81 -15.01 9.34
CA SER A 65 -9.96 -13.80 10.18
C SER A 65 -8.96 -12.72 9.78
N LEU A 66 -7.68 -13.11 9.77
CA LEU A 66 -6.54 -12.27 9.40
C LEU A 66 -6.68 -11.67 7.99
N ARG A 67 -7.15 -12.44 7.00
CA ARG A 67 -7.42 -11.95 5.64
C ARG A 67 -8.55 -10.92 5.62
N LYS A 68 -9.69 -11.19 6.27
CA LYS A 68 -10.82 -10.25 6.34
C LYS A 68 -10.41 -8.93 6.98
N HIS A 69 -9.61 -9.00 8.05
CA HIS A 69 -9.04 -7.83 8.69
C HIS A 69 -8.12 -7.04 7.74
N VAL A 70 -7.11 -7.67 7.14
CA VAL A 70 -6.13 -6.96 6.28
C VAL A 70 -6.80 -6.26 5.10
N LEU A 71 -7.81 -6.89 4.47
CA LEU A 71 -8.53 -6.26 3.37
C LEU A 71 -9.26 -4.99 3.81
N LYS A 72 -10.07 -5.05 4.88
CA LYS A 72 -10.78 -3.85 5.40
C LYS A 72 -9.81 -2.82 5.98
N CYS A 73 -8.72 -3.25 6.61
CA CYS A 73 -7.72 -2.36 7.18
C CYS A 73 -6.95 -1.60 6.08
N LEU A 74 -6.60 -2.26 4.97
CA LEU A 74 -6.03 -1.60 3.80
C LEU A 74 -7.01 -0.58 3.21
N ASP A 75 -8.27 -0.97 2.99
CA ASP A 75 -9.33 -0.12 2.45
C ASP A 75 -9.51 1.17 3.29
N ASN A 76 -9.71 1.02 4.61
CA ASN A 76 -9.80 2.11 5.59
C ASN A 76 -8.53 3.01 5.67
N HIS A 77 -7.36 2.55 5.21
CA HIS A 77 -6.12 3.34 5.17
C HIS A 77 -5.73 3.77 3.74
N GLN A 78 -6.51 3.41 2.73
CA GLN A 78 -6.33 3.78 1.31
C GLN A 78 -7.26 4.91 0.86
N GLU A 79 -8.03 5.51 1.78
CA GLU A 79 -8.79 6.75 1.54
C GLU A 79 -7.93 7.89 0.97
N ALA A 80 -6.61 7.85 1.20
CA ALA A 80 -5.63 8.78 0.65
C ALA A 80 -5.39 8.67 -0.88
N THR A 81 -5.89 7.64 -1.58
CA THR A 81 -5.62 7.47 -3.03
C THR A 81 -6.82 7.21 -3.94
N ASN A 82 -7.86 6.48 -3.51
CA ASN A 82 -8.86 5.93 -4.46
C ASN A 82 -10.34 6.12 -4.07
N SER A 83 -10.70 7.18 -3.35
CA SER A 83 -12.11 7.56 -3.11
C SER A 83 -12.38 9.06 -3.17
N THR A 84 -11.76 9.77 -4.12
CA THR A 84 -12.31 11.07 -4.49
C THR A 84 -13.64 10.87 -5.22
N ASN A 85 -14.75 11.09 -4.50
CA ASN A 85 -15.93 11.71 -5.11
C ASN A 85 -15.54 13.14 -5.53
N THR A 86 -14.68 13.24 -6.55
CA THR A 86 -14.35 14.49 -7.22
C THR A 86 -15.63 14.93 -7.89
N SER A 87 -16.30 15.92 -7.27
CA SER A 87 -17.39 16.63 -7.92
C SER A 87 -16.84 17.18 -9.23
N PHE A 88 -17.40 16.74 -10.35
CA PHE A 88 -16.91 17.10 -11.67
C PHE A 88 -17.25 18.57 -11.94
N ASP A 89 -16.35 19.47 -11.56
CA ASP A 89 -16.47 20.88 -11.89
C ASP A 89 -16.23 21.08 -13.41
N PRO A 90 -17.25 21.50 -14.18
CA PRO A 90 -17.10 21.63 -15.64
C PRO A 90 -16.14 22.75 -16.02
N ASN A 91 -15.92 23.74 -15.15
CA ASN A 91 -15.08 24.91 -15.39
C ASN A 91 -13.60 24.55 -15.23
N VAL A 92 -13.25 23.75 -14.23
CA VAL A 92 -11.91 23.17 -14.06
C VAL A 92 -11.53 22.31 -15.27
N SER A 93 -12.47 21.52 -15.78
CA SER A 93 -12.29 20.71 -17.00
C SER A 93 -12.12 21.58 -18.26
N LYS A 94 -13.01 22.57 -18.46
CA LYS A 94 -12.90 23.55 -19.57
C LYS A 94 -11.56 24.31 -19.54
N SER A 95 -11.11 24.75 -18.36
CA SER A 95 -9.84 25.47 -18.19
C SER A 95 -8.63 24.63 -18.62
N LYS A 96 -8.60 23.34 -18.26
CA LYS A 96 -7.54 22.41 -18.70
C LYS A 96 -7.53 22.24 -20.23
N VAL A 97 -8.69 22.08 -20.85
CA VAL A 97 -8.82 21.92 -22.31
C VAL A 97 -8.43 23.20 -23.04
N ALA A 98 -8.92 24.37 -22.60
CA ALA A 98 -8.54 25.65 -23.18
C ALA A 98 -7.02 25.92 -23.08
N LYS A 99 -6.40 25.59 -21.94
CA LYS A 99 -4.95 25.68 -21.77
C LYS A 99 -4.20 24.73 -22.72
N MET A 100 -4.68 23.51 -22.93
CA MET A 100 -4.10 22.55 -23.87
C MET A 100 -4.19 23.04 -25.33
N ILE A 101 -5.33 23.62 -25.73
CA ILE A 101 -5.51 24.24 -27.04
C ILE A 101 -4.50 25.37 -27.28
N ILE A 102 -4.33 26.27 -26.30
CA ILE A 102 -3.42 27.42 -26.41
C ILE A 102 -1.94 26.99 -26.42
N MET A 103 -1.54 26.02 -25.58
CA MET A 103 -0.13 25.60 -25.47
C MET A 103 0.36 24.74 -26.64
N HIS A 104 -0.54 24.13 -27.41
CA HIS A 104 -0.20 23.16 -28.47
C HIS A 104 -0.84 23.52 -29.83
N GLU A 105 -1.35 24.75 -29.97
CA GLU A 105 -1.96 25.30 -31.20
C GLU A 105 -3.01 24.37 -31.85
N LEU A 106 -3.76 23.63 -31.02
CA LEU A 106 -4.68 22.61 -31.51
C LEU A 106 -5.88 23.25 -32.23
N PRO A 107 -6.31 22.70 -33.39
CA PRO A 107 -7.48 23.20 -34.07
C PRO A 107 -8.72 23.01 -33.18
N LEU A 108 -9.53 24.07 -33.03
CA LEU A 108 -10.68 24.10 -32.11
C LEU A 108 -11.66 22.91 -32.30
N ARG A 109 -11.73 22.37 -33.52
CA ARG A 109 -12.53 21.20 -33.91
C ARG A 109 -12.10 19.89 -33.25
N PHE A 110 -10.92 19.81 -32.65
CA PHE A 110 -10.43 18.61 -31.94
C PHE A 110 -11.38 18.18 -30.81
N VAL A 111 -12.03 19.13 -30.14
CA VAL A 111 -13.01 18.88 -29.06
C VAL A 111 -14.33 18.27 -29.60
N GLU A 112 -14.57 18.36 -30.90
CA GLU A 112 -15.75 17.81 -31.59
C GLU A 112 -15.57 16.33 -31.96
N TYR A 113 -14.38 15.75 -31.77
CA TYR A 113 -14.09 14.38 -32.21
C TYR A 113 -14.75 13.33 -31.30
N THR A 114 -15.23 12.25 -31.90
CA THR A 114 -15.96 11.16 -31.22
C THR A 114 -15.14 10.38 -30.19
N GLY A 115 -13.80 10.49 -30.23
CA GLY A 115 -12.91 9.96 -29.18
C GLY A 115 -12.63 10.92 -28.03
N PHE A 116 -13.07 12.18 -28.12
CA PHE A 116 -12.92 13.23 -27.10
C PHE A 116 -14.22 13.46 -26.32
N GLN A 117 -15.36 13.31 -26.98
CA GLN A 117 -16.68 13.34 -26.35
C GLN A 117 -16.96 11.99 -25.65
N ARG A 118 -17.33 12.03 -24.37
CA ARG A 118 -17.63 10.86 -23.53
C ARG A 118 -18.70 11.20 -22.49
#